data_AF-A0A3N5XSZ4-F1
#
_entry.id   AF-A0A3N5XSZ4-F1
#
_cell.length_a   1.000
_cell.length_b   1.000
_cell.length_c   1.000
_cell.angle_alpha   90.00
_cell.angle_beta   90.00
_cell.angle_gamma   90.00
#
_symmetry.space_group_name_H-M   'P 1'
#
loop_
_entity.id
_entity.type
_entity.pdbx_description
1 polymer ?
#
loop_
_entity_poly.entity_id
_entity_poly.type
_entity_poly.pdbx_seq_one_letter_code
_entity_poly.pdbx_strand_id
1 'polypeptide(L)'
;MPTLFSRRSFLISGSVLPVISVFNSGAQDKGPTPWYKKTFLWGQTNINEADPPHYDSDWWRAYWKKTGVEGIIVNAGGIVAYYPSAHPLHHRARSLGDQDLFGDVVKAARAEGLVVLARMDCNRAHEDFYQAHPDWFAQTADGQP
;
A
#
# COMPACT_ATOMS: atom_id res chain seq x y z
N MET A 1 -36.07 7.82 -23.29
CA MET A 1 -34.93 7.66 -24.22
C MET A 1 -34.22 9.01 -24.34
N PRO A 2 -32.87 9.08 -24.37
CA PRO A 2 -31.99 8.13 -25.05
C PRO A 2 -30.99 7.40 -24.15
N THR A 3 -30.72 6.17 -24.55
CA THR A 3 -29.66 5.27 -24.08
C THR A 3 -28.32 5.67 -24.69
N LEU A 4 -27.31 5.86 -23.85
CA LEU A 4 -25.92 6.11 -24.27
C LEU A 4 -25.33 4.84 -24.88
N PHE A 5 -24.91 4.96 -26.14
CA PHE A 5 -24.19 3.93 -26.88
C PHE A 5 -22.80 3.67 -26.24
N SER A 6 -22.49 2.41 -25.98
CA SER A 6 -21.14 1.94 -25.61
C SER A 6 -20.35 1.56 -26.87
N ARG A 7 -19.02 1.77 -26.84
CA ARG A 7 -18.03 1.68 -27.94
C ARG A 7 -17.77 0.25 -28.46
N ARG A 8 -18.80 -0.57 -28.70
CA ARG A 8 -18.64 -1.92 -29.28
C ARG A 8 -19.68 -2.21 -30.35
N SER A 9 -19.49 -1.62 -31.52
CA SER A 9 -20.14 -2.06 -32.75
C SER A 9 -19.20 -1.87 -33.94
N PHE A 10 -18.53 -2.95 -34.33
CA PHE A 10 -17.97 -3.08 -35.67
C PHE A 10 -18.17 -4.55 -36.10
N LEU A 11 -19.03 -4.77 -37.10
CA LEU A 11 -19.24 -6.07 -37.73
C LEU A 11 -18.69 -6.03 -39.17
N ILE A 12 -17.59 -6.76 -39.36
CA ILE A 12 -17.26 -7.77 -40.39
C ILE A 12 -17.53 -7.46 -41.87
N SER A 13 -16.46 -7.50 -42.68
CA SER A 13 -16.44 -8.30 -43.92
C SER A 13 -15.00 -8.55 -44.39
N GLY A 14 -14.66 -9.84 -44.54
CA GLY A 14 -13.36 -10.28 -45.04
C GLY A 14 -13.20 -11.79 -44.96
N SER A 15 -13.62 -12.46 -46.04
CA SER A 15 -13.14 -13.73 -46.61
C SER A 15 -12.53 -14.80 -45.69
N VAL A 16 -13.17 -15.96 -45.68
CA VAL A 16 -12.77 -17.18 -44.97
C VAL A 16 -11.50 -17.81 -45.58
N LEU A 17 -10.48 -18.01 -44.75
CA LEU A 17 -9.47 -19.07 -44.90
C LEU A 17 -9.44 -19.85 -43.58
N PRO A 18 -9.45 -21.20 -43.58
CA PRO A 18 -9.35 -21.95 -42.34
C PRO A 18 -7.88 -21.92 -41.92
N VAL A 19 -7.45 -20.84 -41.28
CA VAL A 19 -6.29 -20.92 -40.40
C VAL A 19 -6.77 -21.75 -39.22
N ILE A 20 -6.28 -22.97 -39.09
CA ILE A 20 -6.35 -23.73 -37.84
C ILE A 20 -5.54 -22.92 -36.84
N SER A 21 -6.18 -21.91 -36.24
CA SER A 21 -5.69 -21.28 -35.05
C SER A 21 -5.85 -22.33 -33.98
N VAL A 22 -4.76 -23.05 -33.71
CA VAL A 22 -4.55 -23.63 -32.39
C VAL A 22 -4.52 -22.43 -31.46
N PHE A 23 -5.70 -21.94 -31.07
CA PHE A 23 -5.84 -21.18 -29.86
C PHE A 23 -5.39 -22.16 -28.79
N ASN A 24 -4.11 -22.05 -28.45
CA ASN A 24 -3.60 -22.52 -27.20
C ASN A 24 -4.52 -21.84 -26.18
N SER A 25 -5.53 -22.56 -25.72
CA SER A 25 -6.24 -22.27 -24.49
C SER A 25 -5.20 -22.47 -23.41
N GLY A 26 -4.23 -21.54 -23.36
CA GLY A 26 -3.31 -21.40 -22.26
C GLY A 26 -4.23 -21.31 -21.07
N ALA A 27 -4.21 -22.38 -20.28
CA ALA A 27 -5.05 -22.52 -19.12
C ALA A 27 -5.01 -21.18 -18.40
N GLN A 28 -6.13 -20.45 -18.38
CA GLN A 28 -6.22 -19.28 -17.55
C GLN A 28 -5.94 -19.79 -16.16
N ASP A 29 -4.81 -19.36 -15.62
CA ASP A 29 -4.38 -19.67 -14.28
C ASP A 29 -5.54 -19.29 -13.37
N LYS A 30 -6.30 -20.30 -12.90
CA LYS A 30 -7.45 -20.13 -12.00
C LYS A 30 -6.95 -19.85 -10.59
N GLY A 31 -5.93 -19.01 -10.47
CA GLY A 31 -5.49 -18.46 -9.22
C GLY A 31 -6.62 -17.62 -8.61
N PRO A 32 -6.67 -17.51 -7.28
CA PRO A 32 -7.62 -16.63 -6.62
C PRO A 32 -7.49 -15.20 -7.18
N THR A 33 -8.63 -14.52 -7.36
CA THR A 33 -8.64 -13.12 -7.82
C THR A 33 -7.69 -12.29 -6.96
N PRO A 34 -6.69 -11.61 -7.56
CA PRO A 34 -5.72 -10.81 -6.82
C PRO A 34 -6.39 -9.73 -5.98
N TRP A 35 -5.83 -9.43 -4.81
CA TRP A 35 -6.40 -8.48 -3.85
C TRP A 35 -6.71 -7.10 -4.48
N TYR A 36 -5.82 -6.59 -5.33
CA TYR A 36 -5.97 -5.28 -5.97
C TYR A 36 -7.12 -5.21 -7.00
N LYS A 37 -7.72 -6.35 -7.36
CA LYS A 37 -8.92 -6.41 -8.22
C LYS A 37 -10.23 -6.54 -7.43
N LYS A 38 -10.15 -6.77 -6.11
CA LYS A 38 -11.32 -7.07 -5.26
C LYS A 38 -11.42 -6.18 -4.01
N THR A 39 -10.55 -5.20 -3.85
CA THR A 39 -10.54 -4.26 -2.73
C THR A 39 -10.76 -2.85 -3.25
N PHE A 40 -11.90 -2.28 -2.90
CA PHE A 40 -12.40 -1.00 -3.38
C PHE A 40 -12.55 0.02 -2.26
N LEU A 41 -12.93 -0.42 -1.05
CA LEU A 41 -13.08 0.48 0.11
C LEU A 41 -11.86 0.41 1.02
N TRP A 42 -11.13 1.52 1.10
CA TRP A 42 -9.87 1.63 1.86
C TRP A 42 -9.99 2.59 3.03
N GLY A 43 -9.51 2.16 4.20
CA GLY A 43 -9.27 3.04 5.35
C GLY A 43 -7.79 3.42 5.42
N GLN A 44 -7.47 4.71 5.37
CA GLN A 44 -6.08 5.16 5.52
C GLN A 44 -5.88 5.81 6.88
N THR A 45 -4.84 5.36 7.59
CA THR A 45 -4.42 5.92 8.87
C THR A 45 -2.92 6.08 8.94
N ASN A 46 -2.48 7.17 9.56
CA ASN A 46 -1.08 7.40 9.86
C ASN A 46 -0.86 7.23 11.36
N ILE A 47 0.06 6.34 11.70
CA ILE A 47 0.68 6.23 13.02
C ILE A 47 1.66 7.40 13.18
N ASN A 48 1.65 8.04 14.34
CA ASN A 48 2.57 9.11 14.73
C ASN A 48 3.46 8.68 15.92
N GLU A 49 4.49 9.47 16.23
CA GLU A 49 5.47 9.12 17.29
C GLU A 49 4.90 9.00 18.71
N ALA A 50 3.69 9.49 18.98
CA ALA A 50 3.02 9.35 20.26
C ALA A 50 2.14 8.08 20.34
N ASP A 51 1.88 7.41 19.23
CA ASP A 51 0.97 6.26 19.21
C ASP A 51 1.51 4.98 19.85
N PRO A 52 2.82 4.61 19.81
CA PRO A 52 3.29 3.35 20.39
C PRO A 52 2.83 3.05 21.82
N PRO A 53 2.84 3.99 22.79
CA PRO A 53 2.30 3.73 24.11
C PRO A 53 0.77 3.82 24.23
N HIS A 54 0.06 4.31 23.21
CA HIS A 54 -1.38 4.61 23.27
C HIS A 54 -2.22 3.85 22.24
N TYR A 55 -1.62 2.94 21.46
CA TYR A 55 -2.31 2.31 20.34
C TYR A 55 -3.38 1.33 20.81
N ASP A 56 -4.65 1.68 20.57
CA ASP A 56 -5.81 0.85 20.90
C ASP A 56 -6.21 -0.03 19.70
N SER A 57 -5.67 -1.25 19.67
CA SER A 57 -5.96 -2.22 18.60
C SER A 57 -7.44 -2.62 18.56
N ASP A 58 -8.11 -2.76 19.70
CA ASP A 58 -9.50 -3.22 19.74
C ASP A 58 -10.44 -2.15 19.19
N TRP A 59 -10.19 -0.89 19.52
CA TRP A 59 -10.91 0.23 18.93
C TRP A 59 -10.75 0.28 17.41
N TRP A 60 -9.53 0.12 16.90
CA TRP A 60 -9.28 0.11 15.45
C TRP A 60 -10.00 -1.03 14.74
N ARG A 61 -9.99 -2.23 15.31
CA ARG A 61 -10.69 -3.40 14.75
C ARG A 61 -12.20 -3.19 14.72
N ALA A 62 -12.76 -2.61 15.79
CA ALA A 62 -14.18 -2.23 15.81
C ALA A 62 -14.49 -1.14 14.77
N TYR A 63 -13.60 -0.17 14.58
CA TYR A 63 -13.75 0.89 13.60
C TYR A 63 -13.71 0.37 12.15
N TRP A 64 -12.79 -0.53 11.82
CA TRP A 64 -12.73 -1.16 10.49
C TRP A 64 -14.00 -1.95 10.18
N LYS A 65 -14.50 -2.74 11.14
CA LYS A 65 -15.79 -3.44 11.00
C LYS A 65 -16.95 -2.49 10.77
N LYS A 66 -17.04 -1.44 11.58
CA LYS A 66 -18.11 -0.44 11.49
C LYS A 66 -18.13 0.27 10.14
N THR A 67 -16.94 0.56 9.59
CA THR A 67 -16.80 1.28 8.32
C THR A 67 -16.90 0.36 7.10
N GLY A 68 -16.78 -0.96 7.29
CA GLY A 68 -16.85 -1.93 6.20
C GLY A 68 -15.67 -1.86 5.24
N VAL A 69 -14.54 -1.26 5.67
CA VAL A 69 -13.34 -1.22 4.83
C VAL A 69 -12.88 -2.62 4.48
N GLU A 70 -12.38 -2.79 3.26
CA GLU A 70 -11.91 -4.06 2.72
C GLU A 70 -10.38 -4.15 2.78
N GLY A 71 -9.73 -3.00 2.95
CA GLY A 71 -8.31 -2.89 3.18
C GLY A 71 -7.93 -1.63 3.94
N ILE A 72 -6.73 -1.64 4.52
CA ILE A 72 -6.14 -0.50 5.19
C ILE A 72 -4.84 -0.08 4.53
N ILE A 73 -4.58 1.23 4.57
CA ILE A 73 -3.31 1.83 4.17
C ILE A 73 -2.70 2.42 5.43
N VAL A 74 -1.51 1.93 5.82
CA VAL A 74 -0.82 2.37 7.04
C VAL A 74 0.60 2.75 6.68
N ASN A 75 1.09 3.87 7.23
CA ASN A 75 2.47 4.31 7.01
C ASN A 75 3.46 3.28 7.55
N ALA A 76 4.43 2.93 6.70
CA ALA A 76 5.51 2.03 7.01
C ALA A 76 6.69 2.28 6.08
N GLY A 77 7.88 2.39 6.66
CA GLY A 77 9.09 2.74 5.91
C GLY A 77 9.12 4.23 5.54
N GLY A 78 10.30 4.69 5.13
CA GLY A 78 10.51 6.08 4.79
C GLY A 78 10.95 6.91 6.00
N ILE A 79 10.13 7.88 6.40
CA ILE A 79 10.50 8.88 7.41
C ILE A 79 10.68 8.28 8.81
N VAL A 80 9.71 7.48 9.27
CA VAL A 80 9.69 6.93 10.63
C VAL A 80 9.33 5.45 10.61
N ALA A 81 10.14 4.64 11.29
CA ALA A 81 9.89 3.23 11.53
C ALA A 81 9.07 3.03 12.81
N TYR A 82 7.94 2.33 12.68
CA TYR A 82 7.13 1.84 13.80
C TYR A 82 7.33 0.33 14.02
N TYR A 83 8.53 -0.16 13.68
CA TYR A 83 8.94 -1.56 13.71
C TYR A 83 10.46 -1.65 14.00
N PRO A 84 11.00 -2.83 14.35
CA PRO A 84 12.44 -3.04 14.53
C PRO A 84 13.18 -2.99 13.19
N SER A 85 13.43 -1.79 12.68
CA SER A 85 14.15 -1.58 11.42
C SER A 85 15.57 -2.18 11.48
N ALA A 86 15.96 -2.90 10.42
CA ALA A 86 17.32 -3.40 10.24
C ALA A 86 18.27 -2.35 9.66
N HIS A 87 17.76 -1.20 9.22
CA HIS A 87 18.55 -0.14 8.61
C HIS A 87 18.99 0.90 9.64
N PRO A 88 20.30 1.13 9.85
CA PRO A 88 20.82 2.01 10.89
C PRO A 88 20.33 3.47 10.80
N LEU A 89 20.19 4.01 9.59
CA LEU A 89 19.75 5.40 9.36
C LEU A 89 18.23 5.56 9.29
N HIS A 90 17.45 4.48 9.44
CA HIS A 90 16.00 4.58 9.41
C HIS A 90 15.50 4.95 10.80
N HIS A 91 15.14 6.23 10.96
CA HIS A 91 14.68 6.78 12.23
C HIS A 91 13.53 5.96 12.83
N ARG A 92 13.72 5.43 14.03
CA ARG A 92 12.70 4.68 14.77
C ARG A 92 11.91 5.64 15.65
N ALA A 93 10.58 5.46 15.72
CA ALA A 93 9.74 6.29 16.56
C ALA A 93 10.26 6.31 18.01
N ARG A 94 10.41 7.50 18.59
CA ARG A 94 11.08 7.70 19.90
C ARG A 94 10.51 6.84 21.03
N SER A 95 9.20 6.63 21.04
CA SER A 95 8.48 5.89 22.08
C SER A 95 8.29 4.40 21.78
N LEU A 96 8.85 3.89 20.68
CA LEU A 96 8.62 2.51 20.24
C LEU A 96 9.23 1.46 21.18
N GLY A 97 10.39 1.75 21.79
CA GLY A 97 11.14 0.75 22.56
C GLY A 97 11.52 -0.45 21.68
N ASP A 98 11.28 -1.67 22.16
CA ASP A 98 11.53 -2.91 21.41
C ASP A 98 10.29 -3.45 20.68
N GLN A 99 9.23 -2.64 20.59
CA GLN A 99 7.96 -3.06 20.01
C GLN A 99 7.98 -3.09 18.47
N ASP A 100 7.07 -3.88 17.91
CA ASP A 100 6.75 -3.92 16.48
C ASP A 100 5.28 -3.51 16.27
N LEU A 101 5.01 -2.22 16.49
CA LEU A 101 3.65 -1.68 16.39
C LEU A 101 3.07 -1.90 14.98
N PHE A 102 3.85 -1.63 13.93
CA PHE A 102 3.40 -1.87 12.56
C PHE A 102 3.07 -3.35 12.34
N GLY A 103 3.92 -4.27 12.81
CA GLY A 103 3.65 -5.70 12.75
C GLY A 103 2.37 -6.09 13.48
N ASP A 104 2.08 -5.48 14.62
CA ASP A 104 0.86 -5.75 15.38
C ASP A 104 -0.39 -5.22 14.67
N VAL A 105 -0.33 -4.05 14.03
CA VAL A 105 -1.40 -3.55 13.15
C VAL A 105 -1.63 -4.50 11.97
N VAL A 106 -0.57 -4.98 11.33
CA VAL A 106 -0.66 -5.94 10.22
C VAL A 106 -1.35 -7.22 10.69
N LYS A 107 -0.92 -7.80 11.81
CA LYS A 107 -1.53 -9.02 12.38
C LYS A 107 -3.02 -8.80 12.67
N ALA A 108 -3.36 -7.70 13.32
CA ALA A 108 -4.74 -7.37 13.69
C ALA A 108 -5.64 -7.20 12.46
N ALA A 109 -5.17 -6.50 11.43
CA ALA A 109 -5.93 -6.26 10.20
C ALA A 109 -6.11 -7.56 9.38
N ARG A 110 -5.06 -8.37 9.27
CA ARG A 110 -5.13 -9.67 8.57
C ARG A 110 -6.07 -10.64 9.27
N ALA A 111 -6.12 -10.63 10.60
CA ALA A 111 -7.08 -11.41 11.38
C ALA A 111 -8.55 -11.01 11.11
N GLU A 112 -8.79 -9.78 10.64
CA GLU A 112 -10.10 -9.28 10.21
C GLU A 112 -10.36 -9.47 8.71
N GLY A 113 -9.48 -10.21 8.00
CA GLY A 113 -9.60 -10.46 6.57
C GLY A 113 -9.25 -9.27 5.67
N LEU A 114 -8.69 -8.19 6.24
CA LEU A 114 -8.36 -6.97 5.51
C LEU A 114 -7.10 -7.15 4.67
N VAL A 115 -7.08 -6.46 3.53
CA VAL A 115 -5.86 -6.21 2.79
C VAL A 115 -5.06 -5.11 3.49
N VAL A 116 -3.74 -5.28 3.61
CA VAL A 116 -2.87 -4.25 4.19
C VAL A 116 -1.93 -3.75 3.12
N LEU A 117 -1.93 -2.43 2.92
CA LEU A 117 -0.96 -1.71 2.09
C LEU A 117 -0.02 -0.91 3.01
N ALA A 118 1.26 -1.28 3.00
CA ALA A 118 2.32 -0.53 3.65
C ALA A 118 2.66 0.71 2.80
N ARG A 119 2.38 1.91 3.31
CA ARG A 119 2.67 3.18 2.62
C ARG A 119 4.03 3.72 3.04
N MET A 120 4.97 3.69 2.11
CA MET A 120 6.28 4.33 2.26
C MET A 120 6.22 5.81 1.88
N ASP A 121 6.94 6.65 2.63
CA ASP A 121 7.12 8.08 2.32
C ASP A 121 8.60 8.42 2.23
N CYS A 122 9.09 8.73 1.02
CA CYS A 122 10.51 9.02 0.75
C CYS A 122 10.79 10.50 0.53
N ASN A 123 9.89 11.40 0.97
CA ASN A 123 10.04 12.83 0.69
C ASN A 123 11.03 13.56 1.62
N ARG A 124 11.36 12.99 2.78
CA ARG A 124 12.29 13.56 3.77
C ARG A 124 12.88 12.45 4.63
N ALA A 125 13.99 12.78 5.30
CA ALA A 125 14.61 11.96 6.31
C ALA A 125 15.08 12.82 7.49
N HIS A 126 15.62 12.18 8.52
CA HIS A 126 16.20 12.86 9.67
C HIS A 126 17.61 13.38 9.37
N GLU A 127 18.08 14.31 10.21
CA GLU A 127 19.36 15.01 10.05
C GLU A 127 20.55 14.05 9.94
N ASP A 128 20.56 12.95 10.69
CA ASP A 128 21.58 11.91 10.64
C ASP A 128 21.70 11.26 9.25
N PHE A 129 20.58 11.10 8.55
CA PHE A 129 20.56 10.64 7.17
C PHE A 129 21.21 11.65 6.23
N TYR A 130 20.89 12.94 6.40
CA TYR A 130 21.51 14.02 5.61
C TYR A 130 23.02 14.10 5.84
N GLN A 131 23.46 14.03 7.10
CA GLN A 131 24.89 14.05 7.44
C GLN A 131 25.65 12.85 6.86
N ALA A 132 25.02 11.67 6.77
CA ALA A 132 25.61 10.49 6.17
C ALA A 132 25.65 10.53 4.63
N HIS A 133 24.63 11.11 4.00
CA HIS A 133 24.44 11.11 2.55
C HIS A 133 23.92 12.47 2.03
N PRO A 134 24.69 13.56 2.15
CA PRO A 134 24.24 14.89 1.75
C PRO A 134 24.00 15.00 0.24
N ASP A 135 24.64 14.13 -0.56
CA ASP A 135 24.49 14.02 -2.01
C ASP A 135 23.12 13.48 -2.45
N TRP A 136 22.32 12.92 -1.53
CA TRP A 136 20.99 12.37 -1.84
C TRP A 136 19.87 13.40 -1.66
N PHE A 137 20.18 14.58 -1.14
CA PHE A 137 19.20 15.62 -0.84
C PHE A 137 19.21 16.70 -1.91
N ALA A 138 18.02 17.19 -2.23
CA ALA A 138 17.89 18.41 -3.02
C ALA A 138 18.53 19.56 -2.25
N GLN A 139 19.09 20.52 -2.98
CA GLN A 139 19.66 21.73 -2.39
C GLN A 139 19.03 22.97 -3.01
N THR A 140 18.89 24.00 -2.20
CA THR A 140 18.57 25.36 -2.64
C THR A 140 19.74 25.97 -3.41
N ALA A 141 19.51 27.12 -4.06
CA ALA A 141 20.55 27.78 -4.87
C ALA A 141 21.77 28.24 -4.05
N ASP A 142 21.61 28.46 -2.75
CA ASP A 142 22.65 28.80 -1.77
C ASP A 142 23.28 27.57 -1.09
N GLY A 143 22.95 26.35 -1.56
CA GLY A 143 23.56 25.10 -1.11
C GLY A 143 23.05 24.58 0.23
N GLN A 144 21.88 25.04 0.69
CA GLN A 144 21.21 24.48 1.87
C GLN A 144 20.32 23.30 1.45
N PRO A 145 20.16 22.26 2.28
CA PRO A 145 19.22 21.16 2.03
C PRO A 145 17.75 21.59 2.12
#